data_AF-A0A447TSG7-F1
#
_entry.id   AF-A0A447TSG7-F1
#
_cell.length_a   1.000
_cell.length_b   1.000
_cell.length_c   1.000
_cell.angle_alpha   90.00
_cell.angle_beta   90.00
_cell.angle_gamma   90.00
#
_symmetry.space_group_name_H-M   'P 1'
#
loop_
_entity.id
_entity.type
_entity.pdbx_description
1 polymer ?
#
loop_
_entity_poly.entity_id
_entity_poly.type
_entity_poly.pdbx_seq_one_letter_code
_entity_poly.pdbx_strand_id
1 'polypeptide(L)' 'MRRLRERGADVRVAMTEAAKAFITPLSLQAVSGYPVSDSLLDPAAEAAMGHIELGKWADLVILAPATADLIARVASGYG' A
#
# COMPACT_ATOMS: atom_id res chain seq x y z
N MET A 1 -10.74 -3.45 -3.08
CA MET A 1 -10.32 -2.21 -3.77
C MET A 1 -11.46 -1.58 -4.59
N ARG A 2 -11.84 -2.11 -5.76
CA ARG A 2 -12.89 -1.54 -6.62
C ARG A 2 -14.19 -1.19 -5.87
N ARG A 3 -14.74 -2.14 -5.11
CA ARG A 3 -15.95 -1.91 -4.29
C ARG A 3 -15.82 -0.81 -3.22
N LEU A 4 -14.61 -0.56 -2.72
CA LEU A 4 -14.36 0.53 -1.78
C LEU A 4 -14.46 1.88 -2.51
N ARG A 5 -13.86 1.98 -3.69
CA ARG A 5 -13.97 3.17 -4.54
C ARG A 5 -15.41 3.43 -5.03
N GLU A 6 -16.13 2.38 -5.42
CA GLU A 6 -17.56 2.48 -5.77
C GLU A 6 -18.42 3.00 -4.61
N ARG A 7 -17.94 2.85 -3.37
CA ARG A 7 -18.57 3.39 -2.15
C ARG A 7 -18.02 4.76 -1.74
N GLY A 8 -17.24 5.42 -2.59
CA GLY A 8 -16.70 6.76 -2.36
C GLY A 8 -15.44 6.82 -1.50
N ALA A 9 -14.79 5.69 -1.21
CA ALA A 9 -13.52 5.71 -0.49
C ALA A 9 -12.36 6.07 -1.43
N ASP A 10 -11.49 6.98 -0.98
CA ASP A 10 -10.18 7.17 -1.60
C ASP A 10 -9.26 6.02 -1.20
N VAL A 11 -8.67 5.35 -2.18
CA VAL A 11 -7.86 4.15 -1.95
C VAL A 11 -6.48 4.32 -2.55
N ARG A 12 -5.48 4.43 -1.67
CA ARG A 12 -4.06 4.36 -2.02
C ARG A 12 -3.51 2.99 -1.69
N VAL A 13 -2.55 2.51 -2.48
CA VAL A 13 -2.03 1.15 -2.36
C VAL A 13 -0.54 1.20 -2.08
N ALA A 14 -0.12 0.42 -1.09
CA ALA A 14 1.27 0.06 -0.86
C ALA A 14 1.46 -1.43 -1.18
N MET A 15 2.53 -1.80 -1.89
CA MET A 15 2.85 -3.17 -2.26
C MET A 15 4.17 -3.62 -1.66
N THR A 16 4.25 -4.90 -1.27
CA THR A 16 5.52 -5.55 -0.96
C THR A 16 6.17 -6.06 -2.24
N GLU A 17 7.50 -6.25 -2.24
CA GLU A 17 8.19 -6.89 -3.36
C GLU A 17 7.61 -8.26 -3.72
N ALA A 18 7.27 -9.07 -2.71
CA ALA A 18 6.64 -10.38 -2.93
C ALA A 18 5.27 -10.28 -3.61
N ALA A 19 4.49 -9.21 -3.35
CA ALA A 19 3.19 -9.03 -3.99
C ALA A 19 3.30 -8.76 -5.50
N LYS A 20 4.41 -8.16 -5.96
CA LYS A 20 4.66 -7.86 -7.38
C LYS A 20 4.74 -9.11 -8.26
N ALA A 21 5.04 -10.27 -7.67
CA ALA A 21 5.03 -11.55 -8.36
C ALA A 21 3.62 -12.02 -8.77
N PHE A 22 2.56 -11.47 -8.15
CA PHE A 22 1.17 -11.91 -8.38
C PHE A 22 0.32 -10.87 -9.11
N ILE A 23 0.57 -9.57 -8.85
CA ILE A 23 -0.12 -8.47 -9.50
C ILE A 23 0.85 -7.31 -9.71
N THR A 24 0.74 -6.60 -10.82
CA THR A 24 1.66 -5.50 -11.13
C THR A 24 1.21 -4.19 -10.45
N PRO A 25 2.15 -3.31 -10.07
CA PRO A 25 1.81 -1.96 -9.61
C PRO A 25 0.95 -1.18 -10.61
N LEU A 26 1.22 -1.31 -11.91
CA LEU A 26 0.46 -0.64 -12.96
C LEU A 26 -1.02 -1.04 -12.98
N SER A 27 -1.31 -2.33 -12.79
CA SER A 27 -2.70 -2.81 -12.71
C SER A 27 -3.44 -2.21 -11.51
N LEU A 28 -2.78 -2.12 -10.36
CA LEU A 28 -3.38 -1.51 -9.17
C LEU A 28 -3.51 0.00 -9.32
N GLN A 29 -2.56 0.69 -9.96
CA GLN A 29 -2.64 2.12 -10.25
C GLN A 29 -3.86 2.46 -11.13
N ALA A 30 -4.12 1.65 -12.17
CA ALA A 30 -5.30 1.83 -13.02
C ALA A 30 -6.61 1.72 -12.23
N VAL A 31 -6.64 0.87 -11.20
CA VAL A 31 -7.83 0.64 -10.36
C VAL A 31 -7.91 1.61 -9.17
N SER A 32 -6.80 2.15 -8.64
CA SER A 32 -6.80 3.18 -7.58
C SER A 32 -7.05 4.57 -8.13
N GLY A 33 -6.53 4.87 -9.31
CA GLY A 33 -6.38 6.25 -9.79
C GLY A 33 -5.27 7.02 -9.06
N TYR A 34 -4.43 6.33 -8.27
CA TYR A 34 -3.32 6.92 -7.53
C TYR A 34 -2.04 6.11 -7.77
N PRO A 35 -0.86 6.75 -7.75
CA PRO A 35 0.42 6.04 -7.75
C PRO A 35 0.45 4.96 -6.67
N VAL A 36 1.01 3.80 -7.00
CA VAL A 36 1.21 2.70 -6.07
C VAL A 36 2.57 2.87 -5.43
N SER A 37 2.62 2.94 -4.10
CA SER A 37 3.88 2.90 -3.36
C SER A 37 4.35 1.46 -3.29
N ASP A 38 5.60 1.19 -3.63
CA ASP A 38 6.09 -0.18 -3.68
C ASP A 38 7.50 -0.35 -3.08
N SER A 39 8.05 0.73 -2.52
CA SER A 39 9.27 0.76 -1.74
C SER A 39 9.21 1.91 -0.73
N LEU A 40 9.62 1.64 0.52
CA LEU A 40 9.83 2.66 1.56
C LEU A 40 11.12 3.47 1.33
N LEU A 41 11.92 3.13 0.32
CA LEU A 41 13.24 3.71 0.06
C LEU A 41 13.39 4.20 -1.38
N ASP A 42 12.28 4.47 -2.07
CA ASP A 42 12.35 5.21 -3.33
C ASP A 42 12.90 6.62 -3.02
N PRO A 43 14.08 6.99 -3.53
CA PRO A 43 14.69 8.30 -3.23
C PRO A 43 13.78 9.48 -3.55
N ALA A 44 12.88 9.34 -4.54
CA ALA A 44 11.92 10.37 -4.90
C ALA A 44 10.74 10.46 -3.91
N ALA A 45 10.31 9.33 -3.34
CA ALA A 45 9.26 9.28 -2.32
C ALA A 45 9.78 9.68 -0.92
N GLU A 46 11.02 9.30 -0.60
CA GLU A 46 11.69 9.63 0.66
C GLU A 46 12.07 11.10 0.78
N ALA A 47 12.43 11.75 -0.33
CA ALA A 47 12.69 13.19 -0.36
C ALA A 47 11.50 14.05 0.12
N ALA A 48 10.29 13.48 0.10
CA ALA A 48 9.05 14.12 0.56
C ALA A 48 8.46 13.47 1.84
N MET A 49 9.19 12.57 2.52
CA MET A 49 8.65 11.77 3.65
C MET A 49 7.36 11.01 3.30
N GLY A 50 7.32 10.40 2.11
CA GLY A 50 6.10 9.81 1.55
C GLY A 50 5.44 8.74 2.45
N HIS A 51 6.22 7.98 3.22
CA HIS A 51 5.67 6.97 4.14
C HIS A 51 4.94 7.58 5.35
N ILE A 52 5.40 8.73 5.86
CA ILE A 52 4.76 9.45 6.97
C ILE A 52 3.46 10.08 6.49
N GLU A 53 3.50 10.77 5.36
CA GLU A 53 2.33 11.47 4.81
C GLU A 53 1.25 10.48 4.37
N LEU A 54 1.63 9.31 3.83
CA LEU A 54 0.68 8.25 3.53
C LEU A 54 0.02 7.70 4.80
N GLY A 55 0.80 7.51 5.87
CA GLY A 55 0.29 7.06 7.17
C GLY A 55 -0.67 8.07 7.81
N LYS A 56 -0.33 9.36 7.79
CA LYS A 56 -1.20 10.43 8.33
C LYS A 56 -2.48 10.62 7.51
N TRP A 57 -2.42 10.39 6.21
CA TRP A 57 -3.57 10.52 5.31
C TRP A 57 -4.62 9.43 5.54
N ALA A 58 -4.23 8.23 5.97
CA ALA A 58 -5.12 7.08 6.02
C ALA A 58 -6.04 7.11 7.26
N ASP A 59 -7.36 7.17 7.04
CA ASP A 59 -8.37 6.91 8.10
C ASP A 59 -8.44 5.43 8.49
N LEU A 60 -8.10 4.53 7.55
CA LEU A 60 -8.13 3.08 7.73
C LEU A 60 -7.03 2.42 6.91
N VAL A 61 -6.34 1.45 7.53
CA VAL A 61 -5.37 0.58 6.86
C VAL A 61 -5.95 -0.83 6.73
N ILE A 62 -5.91 -1.38 5.52
CA ILE A 62 -6.37 -2.74 5.22
C ILE A 62 -5.19 -3.55 4.65
N LEU A 63 -4.86 -4.66 5.31
CA LEU A 63 -3.86 -5.62 4.83
C LEU A 63 -4.56 -6.73 4.06
N ALA A 64 -4.37 -6.79 2.74
CA ALA A 64 -5.04 -7.79 1.90
C ALA A 64 -4.22 -8.17 0.64
N PRO A 65 -3.92 -9.46 0.44
CA PRO A 65 -4.02 -10.53 1.43
C PRO A 65 -3.03 -10.31 2.58
N ALA A 66 -3.44 -10.62 3.81
CA ALA A 66 -2.54 -10.63 4.95
C ALA A 66 -1.88 -12.02 5.07
N THR A 67 -0.72 -12.19 4.45
CA THR A 67 0.03 -13.46 4.53
C THR A 67 0.46 -13.76 5.97
N ALA A 68 0.72 -15.02 6.29
CA ALA A 68 1.18 -15.42 7.63
C ALA A 68 2.44 -14.65 8.05
N ASP A 69 3.38 -14.46 7.12
CA ASP A 69 4.59 -13.66 7.29
C ASP A 69 4.29 -12.18 7.57
N LEU A 70 3.35 -11.56 6.84
CA LEU A 70 2.93 -10.17 7.10
C LEU A 70 2.28 -10.02 8.48
N ILE A 71 1.38 -10.95 8.85
CA ILE A 71 0.72 -10.95 10.16
C ILE A 71 1.75 -11.10 11.28
N ALA A 72 2.71 -12.01 11.13
CA ALA A 72 3.77 -12.22 12.11
C ALA A 72 4.64 -10.97 12.30
N ARG A 73 5.03 -10.29 11.22
CA ARG A 73 5.79 -9.04 11.29
C ARG A 73 5.03 -7.96 12.04
N VAL A 74 3.78 -7.72 11.68
CA VAL A 74 2.92 -6.70 12.33
C VAL A 74 2.74 -7.03 13.82
N ALA A 75 2.44 -8.28 14.17
CA ALA A 75 2.25 -8.70 15.56
C ALA A 75 3.53 -8.58 16.40
N SER A 76 4.70 -8.74 15.78
CA SER A 76 6.00 -8.65 16.45
C SER A 76 6.59 -7.24 16.47
N GLY A 77 5.92 -6.26 15.84
CA GLY A 77 6.43 -4.89 15.72
C GLY A 77 7.57 -4.71 14.71
N TYR A 78 7.72 -5.63 13.75
CA TYR A 78 8.64 -5.48 12.63
C TYR A 78 7.98 -4.60 11.56
N GLY A 79 8.51 -3.37 11.41
CA GLY A 79 8.20 -2.42 10.34
C GLY A 79 9.29 -2.37 9.29
#